data_AF-A0A1G8AX18-F1
#
_entry.id   AF-A0A1G8AX18-F1
#
_cell.length_a   1.000
_cell.length_b   1.000
_cell.length_c   1.000
_cell.angle_alpha   90.00
_cell.angle_beta   90.00
_cell.angle_gamma   90.00
#
_symmetry.space_group_name_H-M   'P 1'
#
loop_
_entity.id
_entity.type
_entity.pdbx_description
1 polymer ?
#
loop_
_entity_poly.entity_id
_entity_poly.type
_entity_poly.pdbx_seq_one_letter_code
_entity_poly.pdbx_strand_id
1 'polypeptide(L)'
;MQKIKSTDQVKKMSDLYQSGKLLKEIAEVMDCSVTTVWSHLNKFGIKMQSKGERSKGKPNFSRRKFDHSLAASLYSSGMSSTDVAEKLGISTTSAIKAILNSGLKMRGAGETTSLMARGNVSMSSHGYVRVSEDRKSRRYEHVLIAEKAIGRKLRKGEVVHHIDCDKTNNNPSNLMICTTGYHMQLHARMRRHPYWNKF
;
A
#
# COMPACT_ATOMS: atom_id res chain seq x y z
N MET A 1 22.24 -2.26 -31.26
CA MET A 1 22.17 -0.90 -31.83
C MET A 1 22.78 -0.87 -33.21
N GLN A 2 21.95 -1.16 -34.22
CA GLN A 2 22.38 -1.18 -35.60
C GLN A 2 22.52 0.25 -36.17
N LYS A 3 23.54 0.48 -37.01
CA LYS A 3 23.65 1.73 -37.79
C LYS A 3 22.70 1.65 -38.97
N ILE A 4 21.68 2.50 -38.99
CA ILE A 4 20.75 2.62 -40.11
C ILE A 4 21.47 3.32 -41.26
N LYS A 5 21.60 2.62 -42.39
CA LYS A 5 22.36 3.10 -43.55
C LYS A 5 21.57 3.03 -44.86
N SER A 6 20.51 2.21 -44.90
CA SER A 6 19.73 1.97 -46.13
C SER A 6 18.43 2.78 -46.14
N THR A 7 18.09 3.30 -47.31
CA THR A 7 16.81 3.95 -47.64
C THR A 7 15.61 3.06 -47.31
N ASP A 8 15.74 1.73 -47.44
CA ASP A 8 14.67 0.77 -47.14
C ASP A 8 14.35 0.69 -45.65
N GLN A 9 15.36 0.84 -44.78
CA GLN A 9 15.16 0.83 -43.34
C GLN A 9 14.38 2.07 -42.88
N VAL A 10 14.61 3.21 -43.51
CA VAL A 10 13.90 4.45 -43.20
C VAL A 10 12.46 4.41 -43.76
N LYS A 11 12.27 3.80 -44.93
CA LYS A 11 10.92 3.56 -45.47
C LYS A 11 10.11 2.64 -44.55
N LYS A 12 10.71 1.56 -44.07
CA LYS A 12 10.09 0.67 -43.06
C LYS A 12 9.71 1.41 -41.77
N MET A 13 10.54 2.36 -41.30
CA MET A 13 10.19 3.20 -40.16
C MET A 13 8.99 4.12 -40.44
N SER A 14 8.96 4.72 -41.63
CA SER A 14 7.83 5.55 -42.08
C SER A 14 6.54 4.75 -42.09
N ASP A 15 6.55 3.56 -42.69
CA ASP A 15 5.38 2.70 -42.81
C ASP A 15 4.86 2.27 -41.42
N LEU A 16 5.75 1.88 -40.51
CA LEU A 16 5.40 1.54 -39.12
C LEU A 16 4.85 2.74 -38.34
N TYR A 17 5.35 3.94 -38.61
CA TYR A 17 4.85 5.16 -38.00
C TYR A 17 3.46 5.54 -38.52
N GLN A 18 3.26 5.46 -39.84
CA GLN A 18 1.97 5.72 -40.49
C GLN A 18 0.90 4.68 -40.10
N SER A 19 1.31 3.44 -39.80
CA SER A 19 0.42 2.40 -39.25
C SER A 19 0.01 2.64 -37.78
N GLY A 20 0.45 3.74 -37.16
CA GLY A 20 0.06 4.15 -35.81
C GLY A 20 0.90 3.58 -34.67
N LYS A 21 2.03 2.91 -34.94
CA LYS A 21 2.94 2.44 -33.88
C LYS A 21 3.64 3.60 -33.18
N LEU A 22 3.92 3.42 -31.89
CA LEU A 22 4.69 4.38 -31.11
C LEU A 22 6.18 4.28 -31.48
N LEU A 23 6.90 5.41 -31.42
CA LEU A 23 8.35 5.44 -31.67
C LEU A 23 9.15 4.44 -30.82
N LYS A 24 8.66 4.12 -29.61
CA LYS A 24 9.26 3.09 -28.75
C LYS A 24 9.12 1.69 -29.36
N GLU A 25 7.94 1.34 -29.86
CA GLU A 25 7.67 0.07 -30.51
C GLU A 25 8.44 -0.04 -31.83
N ILE A 26 8.57 1.08 -32.57
CA ILE A 26 9.39 1.14 -33.80
C ILE A 26 10.87 0.95 -33.46
N ALA A 27 11.35 1.59 -32.39
CA ALA A 27 12.73 1.45 -31.91
C ALA A 27 13.07 0.01 -31.52
N GLU A 28 12.15 -0.69 -30.85
CA GLU A 28 12.26 -2.11 -30.50
C GLU A 28 12.30 -3.00 -31.75
N VAL A 29 11.41 -2.77 -32.71
CA VAL A 29 11.36 -3.53 -33.98
C VAL A 29 12.62 -3.30 -34.84
N MET A 30 13.21 -2.11 -34.75
CA MET A 30 14.35 -1.70 -35.58
C MET A 30 15.71 -1.81 -34.87
N ASP A 31 15.76 -2.34 -33.64
CA ASP A 31 16.97 -2.41 -32.77
C ASP A 31 17.80 -1.10 -32.76
N CYS A 32 17.12 0.01 -32.52
CA CYS A 32 17.75 1.32 -32.46
C CYS A 32 17.14 2.18 -31.34
N SER A 33 17.73 3.33 -31.06
CA SER A 33 17.18 4.23 -30.06
C SER A 33 15.95 4.97 -30.60
N VAL A 34 15.06 5.38 -29.69
CA VAL A 34 13.90 6.22 -30.00
C VAL A 34 14.31 7.53 -30.68
N THR A 35 15.46 8.09 -30.26
CA THR A 35 16.03 9.30 -30.85
C THR A 35 16.52 9.09 -32.28
N THR A 36 17.05 7.90 -32.59
CA THR A 36 17.44 7.53 -33.95
C THR A 36 16.21 7.43 -34.87
N VAL A 37 15.15 6.75 -34.43
CA VAL A 37 13.87 6.70 -35.18
C VAL A 37 13.34 8.12 -35.44
N TRP A 38 13.32 8.96 -34.40
CA TRP A 38 12.88 10.35 -34.51
C TRP A 38 13.69 11.15 -35.53
N SER A 39 15.02 11.06 -35.46
CA SER A 39 15.93 11.79 -36.34
C SER A 39 15.72 11.40 -37.82
N HIS A 40 15.58 10.11 -38.10
CA HIS A 40 15.36 9.63 -39.47
C HIS A 40 14.00 10.02 -40.04
N LEU A 41 12.92 9.90 -39.26
CA LEU A 41 11.58 10.32 -39.70
C LEU A 41 11.50 11.83 -39.95
N ASN A 42 12.12 12.64 -39.07
CA ASN A 42 12.16 14.09 -39.23
C ASN A 42 12.99 14.52 -40.45
N LYS A 43 14.12 13.83 -40.70
CA LYS A 43 14.97 14.08 -41.88
C LYS A 43 14.26 13.75 -43.21
N PHE A 44 13.34 12.80 -43.21
CA PHE A 44 12.50 12.44 -44.36
C PHE A 44 11.24 13.32 -44.51
N GLY A 45 11.08 14.37 -43.69
CA GLY A 45 9.97 15.31 -43.81
C GLY A 45 8.64 14.82 -43.25
N ILE A 46 8.65 13.73 -42.48
CA ILE A 46 7.42 13.21 -41.85
C ILE A 46 7.11 14.06 -40.62
N LYS A 47 6.05 14.86 -40.69
CA LYS A 47 5.57 15.68 -39.57
C LYS A 47 5.11 14.79 -38.42
N MET A 48 5.68 15.02 -37.24
CA MET A 48 5.28 14.30 -36.04
C MET A 48 3.88 14.72 -35.59
N GLN A 49 3.10 13.73 -35.16
CA GLN A 49 1.87 13.98 -34.41
C GLN A 49 2.17 14.81 -33.16
N SER A 50 1.38 15.84 -32.96
CA SER A 50 1.39 16.65 -31.74
C SER A 50 1.08 15.79 -30.51
N LYS A 51 1.46 16.29 -29.33
CA LYS A 51 1.14 15.63 -28.05
C LYS A 51 -0.37 15.37 -27.90
N GLY A 52 -1.21 16.27 -28.40
CA GLY A 52 -2.66 16.12 -28.42
C GLY A 52 -3.13 14.98 -29.33
N GLU A 53 -2.61 14.91 -30.55
CA GLU A 53 -2.94 13.85 -31.52
C GLU A 53 -2.45 12.47 -31.05
N ARG A 54 -1.25 12.39 -30.47
CA ARG A 54 -0.71 11.16 -29.90
C ARG A 54 -1.47 10.67 -28.65
N SER A 55 -2.24 11.56 -28.02
CA SER A 55 -3.08 11.27 -26.85
C SER A 55 -4.54 10.98 -27.24
N LYS A 56 -4.93 11.23 -28.49
CA LYS A 56 -6.27 10.99 -29.00
C LYS A 56 -6.57 9.49 -28.96
N GLY A 57 -7.64 9.09 -28.28
CA GLY A 57 -8.03 7.68 -28.12
C GLY A 57 -7.29 6.90 -27.03
N LYS A 58 -6.26 7.46 -26.38
CA LYS A 58 -5.63 6.81 -25.22
C LYS A 58 -6.55 6.91 -23.99
N PRO A 59 -6.63 5.86 -23.16
CA PRO A 59 -7.38 5.93 -21.91
C PRO A 59 -6.81 7.06 -21.06
N ASN A 60 -7.66 8.04 -20.75
CA ASN A 60 -7.26 9.12 -19.87
C ASN A 60 -7.26 8.61 -18.43
N PHE A 61 -6.09 8.20 -17.94
CA PHE A 61 -5.92 7.74 -16.56
C PHE A 61 -6.33 8.81 -15.52
N SER A 62 -6.41 10.10 -15.89
CA SER A 62 -6.91 11.17 -15.03
C SER A 62 -8.42 11.10 -14.77
N ARG A 63 -9.16 10.24 -15.48
CA ARG A 63 -10.62 10.11 -15.39
C ARG A 63 -11.10 8.81 -14.75
N ARG A 64 -10.24 8.10 -13.97
CA ARG A 64 -10.78 7.05 -13.08
C ARG A 64 -11.81 7.73 -12.18
N LYS A 65 -13.10 7.43 -12.40
CA LYS A 65 -14.18 7.92 -11.56
C LYS A 65 -14.06 7.18 -10.23
N PHE A 66 -13.77 7.91 -9.16
CA PHE A 66 -13.86 7.43 -7.80
C PHE A 66 -14.79 8.35 -7.02
N ASP A 67 -15.42 7.82 -5.99
CA ASP A 67 -16.43 8.55 -5.25
C ASP A 67 -15.78 9.56 -4.28
N HIS A 68 -15.83 10.83 -4.66
CA HIS A 68 -15.30 11.94 -3.87
C HIS A 68 -16.06 12.12 -2.55
N SER A 69 -17.37 11.85 -2.53
CA SER A 69 -18.20 11.99 -1.34
C SER A 69 -17.83 10.92 -0.31
N LEU A 70 -17.66 9.67 -0.78
CA LEU A 70 -17.24 8.58 0.06
C LEU A 70 -15.83 8.81 0.66
N ALA A 71 -14.89 9.33 -0.14
CA ALA A 71 -13.55 9.67 0.35
C ALA A 71 -13.59 10.71 1.48
N ALA A 72 -14.41 11.74 1.33
CA ALA A 72 -14.60 12.77 2.35
C ALA A 72 -15.23 12.21 3.62
N SER A 73 -16.25 11.35 3.49
CA SER A 73 -16.92 10.68 4.61
C SER A 73 -15.96 9.80 5.42
N LEU A 74 -15.20 8.93 4.74
CA LEU A 74 -14.21 8.04 5.39
C LEU A 74 -13.10 8.83 6.09
N TYR A 75 -12.66 9.92 5.48
CA TYR A 75 -11.64 10.78 6.08
C TYR A 75 -12.14 11.49 7.34
N SER A 76 -13.38 12.02 7.30
CA SER A 76 -14.03 12.64 8.46
C SER A 76 -14.32 11.65 9.58
N SER A 77 -14.48 10.36 9.28
CA SER A 77 -14.62 9.31 10.30
C SER A 77 -13.30 8.94 10.99
N GLY A 78 -12.19 9.64 10.66
CA GLY A 78 -10.89 9.47 11.32
C GLY A 78 -9.88 8.62 10.55
N MET A 79 -10.27 7.93 9.48
CA MET A 79 -9.35 7.10 8.67
C MET A 79 -8.24 7.94 8.04
N SER A 80 -7.00 7.48 8.03
CA SER A 80 -5.91 8.23 7.39
C SER A 80 -6.12 8.32 5.87
N SER A 81 -5.48 9.29 5.22
CA SER A 81 -5.57 9.42 3.75
C SER A 81 -5.03 8.19 3.01
N THR A 82 -4.11 7.44 3.63
CA THR A 82 -3.61 6.16 3.12
C THR A 82 -4.67 5.06 3.23
N ASP A 83 -5.35 4.94 4.38
CA ASP A 83 -6.39 3.92 4.57
C ASP A 83 -7.60 4.20 3.66
N VAL A 84 -7.94 5.48 3.47
CA VAL A 84 -8.98 5.90 2.52
C VAL A 84 -8.61 5.50 1.09
N ALA A 85 -7.34 5.66 0.72
CA ALA A 85 -6.86 5.31 -0.61
C ALA A 85 -6.90 3.80 -0.87
N GLU A 86 -6.44 3.01 0.10
CA GLU A 86 -6.50 1.55 0.05
C GLU A 86 -7.95 1.06 -0.07
N LYS A 87 -8.84 1.60 0.77
CA LYS A 87 -10.25 1.23 0.79
C LYS A 87 -11.00 1.56 -0.49
N LEU A 88 -10.58 2.62 -1.20
CA LEU A 88 -11.17 3.04 -2.47
C LEU A 88 -10.42 2.49 -3.69
N GLY A 89 -9.33 1.74 -3.51
CA GLY A 89 -8.51 1.21 -4.61
C GLY A 89 -7.86 2.32 -5.46
N ILE A 90 -7.56 3.47 -4.86
CA ILE A 90 -6.95 4.62 -5.52
C ILE A 90 -5.58 4.94 -4.94
N SER A 91 -4.81 5.79 -5.62
CA SER A 91 -3.56 6.30 -5.06
C SER A 91 -3.83 7.27 -3.90
N THR A 92 -2.91 7.32 -2.94
CA THR A 92 -2.96 8.28 -1.81
C THR A 92 -3.11 9.72 -2.29
N THR A 93 -2.41 10.07 -3.37
CA THR A 93 -2.51 11.40 -3.99
C THR A 93 -3.92 11.69 -4.52
N SER A 94 -4.60 10.70 -5.10
CA SER A 94 -5.99 10.87 -5.54
C SER A 94 -6.95 11.02 -4.37
N ALA A 95 -6.75 10.25 -3.29
CA ALA A 95 -7.53 10.39 -2.06
C ALA A 95 -7.37 11.80 -1.43
N ILE A 96 -6.13 12.30 -1.33
CA ILE A 96 -5.84 13.67 -0.84
C ILE A 96 -6.57 14.71 -1.69
N LYS A 97 -6.48 14.61 -3.02
CA LYS A 97 -7.19 15.52 -3.93
C LYS A 97 -8.71 15.41 -3.75
N ALA A 98 -9.24 14.21 -3.51
CA ALA A 98 -10.66 14.00 -3.26
C ALA A 98 -11.15 14.77 -2.04
N ILE A 99 -10.41 14.64 -0.93
CA ILE A 99 -10.69 15.28 0.36
C ILE A 99 -10.58 16.80 0.24
N LEU A 100 -9.55 17.32 -0.44
CA LEU A 100 -9.39 18.75 -0.65
C LEU A 100 -10.51 19.32 -1.55
N ASN A 101 -10.87 18.60 -2.61
CA ASN A 101 -11.93 19.03 -3.54
C ASN A 101 -13.33 18.93 -2.93
N SER A 102 -13.52 18.15 -1.86
CA SER A 102 -14.78 18.13 -1.09
C SER A 102 -14.88 19.29 -0.09
N GLY A 103 -13.91 20.21 -0.07
CA GLY A 103 -13.89 21.37 0.84
C GLY A 103 -13.31 21.06 2.22
N LEU A 104 -12.82 19.84 2.47
CA LEU A 104 -12.15 19.50 3.72
C LEU A 104 -10.69 19.94 3.68
N LYS A 105 -10.14 20.31 4.83
CA LYS A 105 -8.71 20.57 4.98
C LYS A 105 -7.98 19.29 5.39
N MET A 106 -6.73 19.16 4.97
CA MET A 106 -5.88 18.09 5.47
C MET A 106 -5.56 18.31 6.94
N ARG A 107 -5.49 17.21 7.68
CA ARG A 107 -5.17 17.19 9.11
C ARG A 107 -3.74 17.63 9.30
N GLY A 108 -3.51 18.40 10.36
CA GLY A 108 -2.16 18.75 10.78
C GLY A 108 -1.39 17.51 11.25
N ALA A 109 -0.06 17.61 11.34
CA ALA A 109 0.78 16.52 11.88
C ALA A 109 0.37 16.16 13.34
N GLY A 110 0.07 17.17 14.16
CA GLY A 110 -0.42 16.97 15.53
C GLY A 110 -1.80 16.31 15.57
N GLU A 111 -2.75 16.73 14.74
CA GLU A 111 -4.09 16.12 14.66
C GLU A 111 -4.02 14.67 14.15
N THR A 112 -3.19 14.42 13.15
CA THR A 112 -2.93 13.07 12.63
C THR A 112 -2.33 12.20 13.72
N THR A 113 -1.37 12.72 14.48
CA THR A 113 -0.75 12.02 15.61
C THR A 113 -1.76 11.75 16.73
N SER A 114 -2.68 12.68 17.03
CA SER A 114 -3.72 12.51 18.04
C SER A 114 -4.83 11.54 17.62
N LEU A 115 -5.13 11.44 16.33
CA LEU A 115 -6.10 10.48 15.77
C LEU A 115 -5.49 9.09 15.54
N MET A 116 -4.20 9.03 15.20
CA MET A 116 -3.40 7.79 15.13
C MET A 116 -2.99 7.29 16.51
N ALA A 117 -2.83 8.19 17.48
CA ALA A 117 -2.76 7.82 18.87
C ALA A 117 -4.07 7.08 19.14
N ARG A 118 -3.94 5.78 19.35
CA ARG A 118 -5.06 4.90 19.73
C ARG A 118 -5.46 5.24 21.19
N GLY A 119 -5.74 6.51 21.49
CA GLY A 119 -5.91 7.09 22.81
C GLY A 119 -4.84 6.61 23.79
N ASN A 120 -5.26 5.71 24.67
CA ASN A 120 -4.45 5.13 25.72
C ASN A 120 -3.49 4.02 25.25
N VAL A 121 -3.44 3.72 23.95
CA VAL A 121 -2.74 2.55 23.43
C VAL A 121 -1.35 2.90 22.87
N SER A 122 -0.35 2.09 23.22
CA SER A 122 1.06 2.22 22.83
C SER A 122 1.66 0.84 22.52
N MET A 123 2.78 0.78 21.79
CA MET A 123 3.51 -0.49 21.55
C MET A 123 4.68 -0.66 22.52
N SER A 124 4.86 -1.88 23.01
CA SER A 124 6.04 -2.29 23.78
C SER A 124 7.23 -2.56 22.86
N SER A 125 8.46 -2.45 23.38
CA SER A 125 9.69 -2.89 22.70
C SER A 125 9.66 -4.35 22.25
N HIS A 126 8.82 -5.19 22.88
CA HIS A 126 8.66 -6.60 22.54
C HIS A 126 7.53 -6.85 21.50
N GLY A 127 6.96 -5.79 20.93
CA GLY A 127 5.92 -5.86 19.89
C GLY A 127 4.48 -5.98 20.41
N TYR A 128 4.26 -5.96 21.72
CA TYR A 128 2.91 -6.06 22.30
C TYR A 128 2.19 -4.72 22.37
N VAL A 129 0.88 -4.74 22.08
CA VAL A 129 0.00 -3.60 22.29
C VAL A 129 -0.29 -3.42 23.80
N ARG A 130 -0.12 -2.20 24.31
CA ARG A 130 -0.38 -1.79 25.69
C ARG A 130 -1.50 -0.76 25.71
N VAL A 131 -2.45 -0.89 26.63
CA VAL A 131 -3.51 0.09 26.88
C VAL A 131 -3.28 0.71 28.26
N SER A 132 -3.45 2.02 28.36
CA SER A 132 -3.44 2.76 29.62
C SER A 132 -4.88 2.78 30.18
N GLU A 133 -5.14 2.15 31.32
CA GLU A 133 -6.45 2.24 31.96
C GLU A 133 -6.59 3.58 32.72
N ASP A 134 -5.46 4.16 33.17
CA ASP A 134 -5.38 5.46 33.83
C ASP A 134 -4.04 6.19 33.50
N ARG A 135 -3.78 7.38 34.08
CA ARG A 135 -2.55 8.17 33.84
C ARG A 135 -1.25 7.49 34.33
N LYS A 136 -1.34 6.46 35.16
CA LYS A 136 -0.21 5.80 35.84
C LYS A 136 -0.04 4.32 35.47
N SER A 137 -1.08 3.62 35.01
CA SER A 137 -1.08 2.19 34.77
C SER A 137 -1.21 1.85 33.29
N ARG A 138 -0.24 1.10 32.78
CA ARG A 138 -0.22 0.54 31.43
C ARG A 138 -0.23 -0.97 31.51
N ARG A 139 -1.21 -1.61 30.88
CA ARG A 139 -1.34 -3.08 30.82
C ARG A 139 -1.35 -3.57 29.39
N TYR A 140 -1.00 -4.82 29.15
CA TYR A 140 -1.05 -5.39 27.81
C TYR A 140 -2.49 -5.64 27.38
N GLU A 141 -2.83 -5.25 26.16
CA GLU A 141 -4.20 -5.34 25.62
C GLU A 141 -4.69 -6.78 25.58
N HIS A 142 -3.87 -7.71 25.09
CA HIS A 142 -4.21 -9.14 25.05
C HIS A 142 -4.52 -9.72 26.44
N VAL A 143 -3.85 -9.25 27.51
CA VAL A 143 -4.13 -9.69 28.88
C VAL A 143 -5.50 -9.19 29.31
N LEU A 144 -5.82 -7.92 29.06
CA LEU A 144 -7.12 -7.34 29.40
C LEU A 144 -8.27 -8.05 28.68
N ILE A 145 -8.09 -8.35 27.39
CA ILE A 145 -9.08 -9.06 26.59
C ILE A 145 -9.27 -10.49 27.10
N ALA A 146 -8.18 -11.21 27.39
CA ALA A 146 -8.23 -12.56 27.94
C ALA A 146 -8.91 -12.59 29.33
N GLU A 147 -8.54 -11.68 30.24
CA GLU A 147 -9.17 -11.54 31.56
C GLU A 147 -10.68 -11.26 31.46
N LYS A 148 -11.07 -10.37 30.53
CA LYS A 148 -12.47 -10.05 30.27
C LYS A 148 -13.23 -11.26 29.73
N ALA A 149 -12.63 -12.02 28.82
CA ALA A 149 -13.24 -13.21 28.22
C ALA A 149 -13.49 -14.32 29.24
N ILE A 150 -12.58 -14.53 30.21
CA ILE A 150 -12.75 -15.53 31.28
C ILE A 150 -13.50 -15.01 32.51
N GLY A 151 -13.83 -13.71 32.55
CA GLY A 151 -14.54 -13.08 33.67
C GLY A 151 -13.74 -12.97 34.98
N ARG A 152 -12.42 -13.12 34.95
CA ARG A 152 -11.54 -13.01 36.13
C ARG A 152 -10.12 -12.55 35.75
N LYS A 153 -9.35 -12.10 36.74
CA LYS A 153 -7.91 -11.84 36.57
C LYS A 153 -7.15 -13.16 36.31
N LEU A 154 -6.05 -13.06 35.55
CA LEU A 154 -5.12 -14.19 35.40
C LEU A 154 -4.49 -14.51 36.75
N ARG A 155 -4.39 -15.80 37.05
CA ARG A 155 -3.73 -16.31 38.26
C ARG A 155 -2.22 -16.26 38.09
N LYS A 156 -1.50 -16.33 39.22
CA LYS A 156 -0.04 -16.46 39.21
C LYS A 156 0.37 -17.70 38.39
N GLY A 157 1.16 -17.49 37.35
CA GLY A 157 1.62 -18.55 36.44
C GLY A 157 0.76 -18.79 35.20
N GLU A 158 -0.38 -18.09 35.06
CA GLU A 158 -1.13 -18.03 33.80
C GLU A 158 -0.55 -16.92 32.89
N VAL A 159 -0.42 -17.22 31.60
CA VAL A 159 0.03 -16.31 30.55
C VAL A 159 -0.87 -16.45 29.32
N VAL A 160 -0.86 -15.44 28.45
CA VAL A 160 -1.60 -15.46 27.19
C VAL A 160 -0.64 -15.71 26.04
N HIS A 161 -1.04 -16.60 25.13
CA HIS A 161 -0.34 -16.92 23.90
C HIS A 161 -1.19 -16.50 22.71
N HIS A 162 -0.58 -15.86 21.72
CA HIS A 162 -1.18 -15.60 20.42
C HIS A 162 -1.03 -16.84 19.53
N ILE A 163 -2.15 -17.44 19.12
CA ILE A 163 -2.16 -18.70 18.36
C ILE A 163 -1.48 -18.51 17.00
N ASP A 164 -1.73 -17.38 16.34
CA ASP A 164 -1.10 -17.01 15.06
C ASP A 164 0.30 -16.38 15.18
N CYS A 165 0.81 -16.23 16.41
CA CYS A 165 2.07 -15.57 16.73
C CYS A 165 2.15 -14.06 16.40
N ASP A 166 1.08 -13.44 15.90
CA ASP A 166 0.99 -11.99 15.71
C ASP A 166 0.56 -11.31 17.03
N LYS A 167 1.52 -10.64 17.66
CA LYS A 167 1.33 -9.92 18.94
C LYS A 167 0.38 -8.73 18.85
N THR A 168 -0.02 -8.34 17.64
CA THR A 168 -0.98 -7.27 17.38
C THR A 168 -2.40 -7.78 17.14
N ASN A 169 -2.58 -9.06 16.84
CA ASN A 169 -3.90 -9.68 16.65
C ASN A 169 -4.51 -10.11 17.99
N ASN A 170 -5.19 -9.18 18.66
CA ASN A 170 -5.78 -9.41 19.98
C ASN A 170 -7.25 -9.88 19.93
N ASN A 171 -7.70 -10.50 18.83
CA ASN A 171 -9.02 -11.12 18.78
C ASN A 171 -9.13 -12.20 19.87
N PRO A 172 -10.20 -12.23 20.71
CA PRO A 172 -10.36 -13.25 21.75
C PRO A 172 -10.18 -14.69 21.28
N SER A 173 -10.60 -15.02 20.04
CA SER A 173 -10.42 -16.38 19.49
C SER A 173 -8.98 -16.73 19.12
N ASN A 174 -8.11 -15.73 18.99
CA ASN A 174 -6.67 -15.89 18.72
C ASN A 174 -5.83 -15.95 20.02
N LEU A 175 -6.46 -15.78 21.19
CA LEU A 175 -5.77 -15.74 22.48
C LEU A 175 -6.00 -17.03 23.24
N MET A 176 -4.92 -17.73 23.58
CA MET A 176 -4.93 -18.92 24.40
C MET A 176 -4.32 -18.64 25.77
N ILE A 177 -5.08 -18.85 26.84
CA ILE A 177 -4.56 -18.79 28.21
C ILE A 177 -3.94 -20.15 28.55
N CYS A 178 -2.69 -20.14 29.01
CA CYS A 178 -2.00 -21.35 29.41
C CYS A 178 -1.00 -21.08 30.54
N THR A 179 -0.38 -22.13 31.09
CA THR A 179 0.68 -21.97 32.08
C THR A 179 1.97 -21.50 31.42
N THR A 180 2.84 -20.81 32.16
CA THR A 180 4.18 -20.43 31.67
C THR A 180 4.96 -21.64 31.15
N GLY A 181 4.87 -22.79 31.84
CA GLY A 181 5.52 -24.03 31.41
C GLY A 181 5.00 -24.53 30.07
N TYR A 182 3.69 -24.55 29.86
CA TYR A 182 3.10 -24.94 28.58
C TYR A 182 3.45 -23.96 27.47
N HIS A 183 3.43 -22.65 27.75
CA HIS A 183 3.86 -21.62 26.80
C HIS A 183 5.30 -21.84 26.33
N MET A 184 6.23 -22.15 27.24
CA MET A 184 7.62 -22.46 26.88
C MET A 184 7.73 -23.73 26.04
N GLN A 185 6.95 -24.77 26.37
CA GLN A 185 6.93 -26.01 25.59
C GLN A 185 6.39 -25.79 24.18
N LEU A 186 5.35 -24.96 24.03
CA LEU A 186 4.82 -24.56 22.72
C LEU A 186 5.90 -23.88 21.87
N HIS A 187 6.56 -22.85 22.40
CA HIS A 187 7.65 -22.17 21.68
C HIS A 187 8.83 -23.09 21.38
N ALA A 188 9.15 -24.04 22.27
CA ALA A 188 10.18 -25.04 22.02
C ALA A 188 9.80 -25.99 20.88
N ARG A 189 8.53 -26.42 20.81
CA ARG A 189 8.02 -27.28 19.74
C ARG A 189 7.93 -26.52 18.41
N MET A 190 7.42 -25.30 18.45
CA MET A 190 7.34 -24.37 17.33
C MET A 190 8.71 -24.16 16.68
N ARG A 191 9.74 -23.79 17.46
CA ARG A 191 11.12 -23.60 16.95
C ARG A 191 11.74 -24.83 16.29
N ARG A 192 11.29 -26.04 16.65
CA ARG A 192 11.76 -27.30 16.05
C ARG A 192 11.00 -27.66 14.77
N HIS A 193 9.91 -26.96 14.47
CA HIS A 193 9.08 -27.26 13.31
C HIS A 193 9.72 -26.69 12.03
N PRO A 194 9.82 -27.47 10.93
CA PRO A 194 10.53 -27.05 9.71
C PRO A 194 10.03 -25.73 9.08
N TYR A 195 8.77 -25.38 9.33
CA TYR A 195 8.11 -24.20 8.75
C TYR A 195 8.11 -22.98 9.68
N TRP A 196 8.75 -23.04 10.85
CA TRP A 196 8.73 -21.97 11.83
C TRP A 196 9.39 -20.67 11.36
N ASN A 197 10.41 -20.77 10.49
CA ASN A 197 11.12 -19.61 9.94
C ASN A 197 10.24 -18.68 9.07
N LYS A 198 8.96 -19.01 8.90
CA LYS A 198 7.97 -18.24 8.13
C LYS A 198 7.04 -17.39 9.00
N PHE A 199 7.21 -17.40 10.32
CA PHE A 199 6.45 -16.64 11.33
C PHE A 199 7.40 -15.85 12.22
#